data_AF-A0AAU1U308-F1
#
_entry.id   AF-A0AAU1U308-F1
#
_cell.length_a   1.000
_cell.length_b   1.000
_cell.length_c   1.000
_cell.angle_alpha   90.00
_cell.angle_beta   90.00
_cell.angle_gamma   90.00
#
_symmetry.space_group_name_H-M   'P 1'
#
loop_
_entity.id
_entity.type
_entity.pdbx_description
1 polymer ?
#
loop_
_entity_poly.entity_id
_entity_poly.type
_entity_poly.pdbx_seq_one_letter_code
_entity_poly.pdbx_strand_id
1 'polypeptide(L)'
;MTVYYTVLDSPVGELLLTGDESGALTSLSVPGQKGGRTVQPGWRRAPERFADAEKQLVAYFAGELREFHLEFSTEGTEFREKVWAALDAVPYGATTTYGAVAASIGASRAAVRAIGGAIGANPLLIVRPCHRVIGADGSLTGYAGGLERKLQLLSLEGVLQDH
;
A
#
# COMPACT_ATOMS: atom_id res chain seq x y z
N MET A 1 -22.98 -6.15 4.07
CA MET A 1 -22.34 -5.56 2.88
C MET A 1 -21.61 -6.65 2.14
N THR A 2 -21.80 -6.72 0.84
CA THR A 2 -21.13 -7.71 -0.02
C THR A 2 -19.69 -7.28 -0.27
N VAL A 3 -18.72 -8.16 -0.01
CA VAL A 3 -17.33 -7.94 -0.39
C VAL A 3 -17.07 -8.63 -1.72
N TYR A 4 -16.58 -7.88 -2.69
CA TYR A 4 -16.09 -8.41 -3.95
C TYR A 4 -14.58 -8.57 -3.90
N TYR A 5 -14.04 -9.56 -4.60
CA TYR A 5 -12.60 -9.74 -4.67
C TYR A 5 -12.13 -10.26 -6.02
N THR A 6 -10.85 -10.03 -6.30
CA THR A 6 -10.10 -10.73 -7.33
C THR A 6 -8.70 -11.06 -6.83
N VAL A 7 -8.02 -11.88 -7.59
CA VAL A 7 -6.65 -12.34 -7.34
C VAL A 7 -5.84 -12.06 -8.59
N LEU A 8 -4.68 -11.44 -8.44
CA LEU A 8 -3.81 -11.01 -9.53
C LEU A 8 -2.37 -11.45 -9.29
N ASP A 9 -1.77 -12.14 -10.25
CA ASP A 9 -0.34 -12.47 -10.20
C ASP A 9 0.51 -11.21 -10.40
N SER A 10 1.61 -11.11 -9.65
CA SER A 10 2.55 -9.99 -9.76
C SER A 10 3.98 -10.40 -9.40
N PRO A 11 5.00 -9.57 -9.75
CA PRO A 11 6.39 -9.82 -9.33
C PRO A 11 6.59 -9.93 -7.82
N VAL A 12 5.68 -9.38 -7.01
CA VAL A 12 5.74 -9.45 -5.55
C VAL A 12 4.80 -10.53 -4.98
N GLY A 13 4.33 -11.45 -5.82
CA GLY A 13 3.42 -12.55 -5.48
C GLY A 13 1.95 -12.25 -5.75
N GLU A 14 1.09 -13.20 -5.38
CA GLU A 14 -0.35 -13.15 -5.62
C GLU A 14 -1.03 -12.03 -4.82
N LEU A 15 -1.52 -11.01 -5.51
CA LEU A 15 -2.22 -9.87 -4.93
C LEU A 15 -3.70 -10.20 -4.73
N LEU A 16 -4.20 -10.06 -3.50
CA LEU A 16 -5.63 -10.11 -3.20
C LEU A 16 -6.19 -8.69 -3.17
N LEU A 17 -7.09 -8.38 -4.10
CA LEU A 17 -7.80 -7.11 -4.15
C LEU A 17 -9.22 -7.31 -3.63
N THR A 18 -9.71 -6.41 -2.80
CA THR A 18 -11.11 -6.40 -2.34
C THR A 18 -11.77 -5.06 -2.63
N GLY A 19 -13.06 -5.07 -2.91
CA GLY A 19 -13.85 -3.88 -3.19
C GLY A 19 -15.24 -3.96 -2.58
N ASP A 20 -15.84 -2.80 -2.36
CA ASP A 20 -17.21 -2.69 -1.86
C ASP A 20 -18.24 -2.70 -3.00
N GLU A 21 -19.51 -2.48 -2.67
CA GLU A 21 -20.61 -2.51 -3.63
C GLU A 21 -20.54 -1.37 -4.66
N SER A 22 -19.91 -0.24 -4.33
CA SER A 22 -19.70 0.89 -5.25
C SER A 22 -18.66 0.57 -6.34
N GLY A 23 -17.74 -0.36 -6.06
CA GLY A 23 -16.61 -0.66 -6.92
C GLY A 23 -15.29 -0.07 -6.43
N ALA A 24 -15.31 0.77 -5.40
CA ALA A 24 -14.11 1.28 -4.77
C ALA A 24 -13.28 0.16 -4.15
N LEU A 25 -11.95 0.23 -4.33
CA LEU A 25 -11.01 -0.72 -3.77
C LEU A 25 -10.86 -0.47 -2.26
N THR A 26 -11.08 -1.50 -1.46
CA THR A 26 -11.05 -1.46 0.01
C THR A 26 -9.79 -2.10 0.59
N SER A 27 -9.12 -2.97 -0.17
CA SER A 27 -7.78 -3.47 0.18
C SER A 27 -7.02 -4.01 -1.03
N LEU A 28 -5.70 -3.98 -0.91
CA LEU A 28 -4.74 -4.68 -1.74
C LEU A 28 -3.73 -5.34 -0.79
N SER A 29 -3.75 -6.66 -0.73
CA SER A 29 -2.89 -7.46 0.15
C SER A 29 -1.93 -8.34 -0.62
N VAL A 30 -0.73 -8.53 -0.05
CA VAL A 30 0.29 -9.49 -0.55
C VAL A 30 0.31 -10.76 0.31
N PRO A 31 0.86 -11.89 -0.18
CA PRO A 31 0.90 -13.12 0.59
C PRO A 31 1.73 -12.98 1.87
N GLY A 32 1.18 -13.45 2.99
CA GLY A 32 1.84 -13.39 4.30
C GLY A 32 1.92 -11.99 4.92
N GLN A 33 1.22 -11.00 4.36
CA GLN A 33 1.15 -9.67 4.95
C GLN A 33 0.64 -9.73 6.40
N LYS A 34 1.35 -9.06 7.31
CA LYS A 34 0.85 -8.84 8.67
C LYS A 34 -0.44 -8.02 8.65
N GLY A 35 -1.55 -8.61 9.09
CA GLY A 35 -2.86 -7.97 9.06
C GLY A 35 -3.46 -7.84 7.65
N GLY A 36 -2.91 -8.57 6.66
CA GLY A 36 -3.48 -8.66 5.33
C GLY A 36 -4.80 -9.43 5.32
N ARG A 37 -5.59 -9.20 4.29
CA ARG A 37 -6.85 -9.93 4.09
C ARG A 37 -6.57 -11.33 3.57
N THR A 38 -7.46 -12.25 3.91
CA THR A 38 -7.60 -13.57 3.29
C THR A 38 -9.04 -13.74 2.85
N VAL A 39 -9.27 -14.47 1.76
CA VAL A 39 -10.62 -14.72 1.24
C VAL A 39 -11.48 -15.36 2.33
N GLN A 40 -12.64 -14.76 2.61
CA GLN A 40 -13.58 -15.24 3.61
C GLN A 40 -14.80 -15.90 2.94
N PRO A 41 -15.48 -16.83 3.62
CA PRO A 41 -16.78 -17.34 3.18
C PRO A 41 -17.78 -16.19 2.94
N GLY A 42 -18.54 -16.29 1.85
CA GLY A 42 -19.55 -15.30 1.48
C GLY A 42 -19.03 -14.11 0.66
N TRP A 43 -17.72 -13.97 0.45
CA TRP A 43 -17.18 -13.01 -0.52
C TRP A 43 -17.46 -13.50 -1.94
N ARG A 44 -17.67 -12.55 -2.86
CA ARG A 44 -17.99 -12.84 -4.26
C ARG A 44 -16.77 -12.54 -5.13
N ARG A 45 -16.26 -13.55 -5.85
CA ARG A 45 -15.20 -13.33 -6.84
C ARG A 45 -15.79 -12.60 -8.04
N ALA A 46 -15.24 -11.45 -8.41
CA ALA A 46 -15.74 -10.60 -9.49
C ALA A 46 -14.59 -9.83 -10.16
N PRO A 47 -13.70 -10.51 -10.92
CA PRO A 47 -12.52 -9.90 -11.54
C PRO A 47 -12.83 -8.68 -12.40
N GLU A 48 -13.97 -8.70 -13.10
CA GLU A 48 -14.44 -7.62 -13.96
C GLU A 48 -14.59 -6.27 -13.24
N ARG A 49 -14.84 -6.29 -11.91
CA ARG A 49 -14.93 -5.08 -11.10
C ARG A 49 -13.58 -4.43 -10.81
N PHE A 50 -12.48 -5.15 -11.05
CA PHE A 50 -11.12 -4.71 -10.77
C PHE A 50 -10.28 -4.51 -12.04
N ALA A 51 -10.90 -4.51 -13.22
CA ALA A 51 -10.19 -4.44 -14.50
C ALA A 51 -9.28 -3.20 -14.62
N ASP A 52 -9.71 -2.05 -14.08
CA ASP A 52 -8.89 -0.83 -14.08
C ASP A 52 -7.72 -0.92 -13.10
N ALA A 53 -7.95 -1.45 -11.88
CA ALA A 53 -6.90 -1.69 -10.90
C ALA A 53 -5.85 -2.68 -11.42
N GLU A 54 -6.29 -3.77 -12.06
CA GLU A 54 -5.43 -4.75 -12.71
C GLU A 54 -4.57 -4.10 -13.80
N LYS A 55 -5.19 -3.34 -14.72
CA LYS A 55 -4.48 -2.63 -15.77
C LYS A 55 -3.40 -1.69 -15.21
N GLN A 56 -3.72 -0.91 -14.19
CA GLN A 56 -2.78 0.04 -13.59
C GLN A 56 -1.66 -0.67 -12.82
N LEU A 57 -1.96 -1.77 -12.11
CA LEU A 57 -0.94 -2.58 -11.42
C LEU A 57 0.03 -3.22 -12.41
N VAL A 58 -0.48 -3.78 -13.51
CA VAL A 58 0.36 -4.34 -14.58
C VAL A 58 1.29 -3.26 -15.15
N ALA A 59 0.77 -2.07 -15.46
CA ALA A 59 1.59 -0.95 -15.96
C ALA A 59 2.61 -0.46 -14.91
N TYR A 60 2.25 -0.45 -13.62
CA TYR A 60 3.16 -0.09 -12.53
C TYR A 60 4.34 -1.06 -12.44
N PHE A 61 4.06 -2.38 -12.43
CA PHE A 61 5.12 -3.40 -12.38
C PHE A 61 5.97 -3.46 -13.65
N ALA A 62 5.44 -2.99 -14.78
CA ALA A 62 6.21 -2.79 -16.02
C ALA A 62 7.08 -1.52 -16.00
N GLY A 63 6.97 -0.66 -14.99
CA GLY A 63 7.66 0.62 -14.90
C GLY A 63 7.06 1.73 -15.78
N GLU A 64 5.85 1.51 -16.31
CA GLU A 64 5.17 2.41 -17.25
C GLU A 64 4.21 3.37 -16.55
N LEU A 65 3.74 3.04 -15.34
CA LEU A 65 2.84 3.87 -14.54
C LEU A 65 3.53 4.39 -13.27
N ARG A 66 3.38 5.69 -13.03
CA ARG A 66 3.97 6.39 -11.87
C ARG A 66 2.94 6.88 -10.86
N GLU A 67 1.68 6.99 -11.26
CA GLU A 67 0.58 7.48 -10.42
C GLU A 67 -0.66 6.61 -10.64
N PHE A 68 -1.26 6.15 -9.54
CA PHE A 68 -2.50 5.40 -9.58
C PHE A 68 -3.70 6.35 -9.56
N HIS A 69 -4.65 6.13 -10.45
CA HIS A 69 -5.93 6.82 -10.49
C HIS A 69 -7.04 5.81 -10.25
N LEU A 70 -7.16 5.36 -9.01
CA LEU A 70 -8.18 4.39 -8.59
C LEU A 70 -9.00 4.98 -7.45
N GLU A 71 -10.28 4.62 -7.41
CA GLU A 71 -11.15 4.97 -6.29
C GLU A 71 -10.95 3.99 -5.14
N PHE A 72 -10.77 4.53 -3.92
CA PHE A 72 -10.62 3.71 -2.72
C PHE A 72 -11.60 4.12 -1.63
N SER A 73 -12.01 3.13 -0.84
CA SER A 73 -12.85 3.31 0.33
C SER A 73 -12.15 2.62 1.51
N THR A 74 -11.46 3.41 2.35
CA THR A 74 -10.74 2.88 3.52
C THR A 74 -11.49 3.14 4.81
N GLU A 75 -11.38 2.18 5.73
CA GLU A 75 -12.00 2.24 7.06
C GLU A 75 -10.90 2.29 8.13
N GLY A 76 -10.39 3.49 8.39
CA GLY A 76 -9.44 3.78 9.45
C GLY A 76 -10.04 4.61 10.59
N THR A 77 -9.30 4.69 11.71
CA THR A 77 -9.53 5.78 12.66
C THR A 77 -9.13 7.11 12.00
N GLU A 78 -9.64 8.24 12.50
CA GLU A 78 -9.26 9.57 11.98
C GLU A 78 -7.72 9.76 11.94
N PHE A 79 -7.01 9.23 12.94
CA PHE A 79 -5.55 9.24 12.98
C PHE A 79 -4.92 8.40 11.85
N ARG A 80 -5.46 7.21 11.56
CA ARG A 80 -4.98 6.36 10.45
C ARG A 80 -5.21 7.04 9.11
N GLU A 81 -6.41 7.57 8.89
CA GLU A 81 -6.75 8.27 7.64
C GLU A 81 -5.81 9.46 7.39
N LYS A 82 -5.49 10.25 8.43
CA LYS A 82 -4.49 11.33 8.31
C LYS A 82 -3.10 10.83 7.94
N VAL A 83 -2.63 9.76 8.60
CA VAL A 83 -1.33 9.14 8.28
C VAL A 83 -1.32 8.62 6.85
N TRP A 84 -2.39 7.94 6.44
CA TRP A 84 -2.53 7.35 5.13
C TRP A 84 -2.56 8.39 4.00
N ALA A 85 -3.28 9.49 4.19
CA ALA A 85 -3.26 10.63 3.26
C ALA A 85 -1.85 11.23 3.12
N ALA A 86 -1.06 11.27 4.20
CA ALA A 86 0.34 11.70 4.12
C ALA A 86 1.23 10.72 3.35
N LEU A 87 0.91 9.42 3.33
CA LEU A 87 1.60 8.44 2.49
C LEU A 87 1.26 8.64 1.02
N ASP A 88 -0.02 8.88 0.70
CA ASP A 88 -0.50 9.07 -0.67
C ASP A 88 0.19 10.28 -1.35
N ALA A 89 0.68 11.25 -0.58
CA ALA A 89 1.44 12.40 -1.06
C ALA A 89 2.92 12.11 -1.41
N VAL A 90 3.45 10.92 -1.12
CA VAL A 90 4.86 10.58 -1.40
C VAL A 90 4.97 10.11 -2.85
N PRO A 91 5.66 10.83 -3.76
CA PRO A 91 5.67 10.51 -5.18
C PRO A 91 6.48 9.24 -5.50
N TYR A 92 6.21 8.66 -6.67
CA TYR A 92 7.00 7.57 -7.24
C TYR A 92 8.48 7.94 -7.35
N GLY A 93 9.37 7.02 -6.98
CA GLY A 93 10.81 7.23 -7.06
C GLY A 93 11.37 8.13 -5.96
N ALA A 94 10.57 8.46 -4.95
CA ALA A 94 10.99 9.20 -3.77
C ALA A 94 10.76 8.40 -2.49
N THR A 95 11.50 8.75 -1.44
CA THR A 95 11.30 8.22 -0.10
C THR A 95 11.01 9.32 0.90
N THR A 96 10.33 8.96 1.97
CA THR A 96 10.12 9.80 3.15
C THR A 96 10.57 9.07 4.41
N THR A 97 10.56 9.74 5.56
CA THR A 97 10.90 9.12 6.85
C THR A 97 9.69 9.09 7.78
N TYR A 98 9.68 8.18 8.75
CA TYR A 98 8.65 8.15 9.79
C TYR A 98 8.50 9.50 10.51
N GLY A 99 9.62 10.21 10.74
CA GLY A 99 9.62 11.53 11.35
C GLY A 99 9.02 12.62 10.45
N ALA A 100 9.27 12.54 9.14
CA ALA A 100 8.68 13.47 8.17
C ALA A 100 7.16 13.27 8.05
N VAL A 101 6.69 12.02 8.04
CA VAL A 101 5.25 11.71 8.11
C VAL A 101 4.62 12.23 9.41
N ALA A 102 5.32 12.11 10.54
CA ALA A 102 4.84 12.69 11.81
C ALA A 102 4.67 14.21 11.72
N ALA A 103 5.68 14.89 11.17
CA ALA A 103 5.66 16.34 11.03
C ALA A 103 4.54 16.82 10.08
N SER A 104 4.31 16.13 8.96
CA SER A 104 3.31 16.53 7.96
C SER A 104 1.87 16.48 8.49
N ILE A 105 1.60 15.63 9.48
CA ILE A 105 0.27 15.53 10.12
C ILE A 105 0.19 16.30 11.46
N GLY A 106 1.22 17.10 11.80
CA GLY A 106 1.28 17.85 13.06
C GLY A 106 1.43 16.98 14.31
N ALA A 107 1.91 15.74 14.18
CA ALA A 107 2.14 14.85 15.31
C ALA A 107 3.54 15.06 15.90
N SER A 108 3.66 14.91 17.22
CA SER A 108 4.95 14.99 17.91
C SER A 108 5.83 13.77 17.61
N ARG A 109 7.16 13.91 17.78
CA ARG A 109 8.09 12.77 17.65
C ARG A 109 7.77 11.61 18.61
N ALA A 110 7.13 11.87 19.75
CA ALA A 110 6.70 10.83 20.67
C ALA A 110 5.64 9.90 20.04
N ALA A 111 4.95 10.34 18.99
CA ALA A 111 3.94 9.56 18.28
C ALA A 111 4.51 8.62 17.21
N VAL A 112 5.84 8.58 16.98
CA VAL A 112 6.47 7.75 15.92
C VAL A 112 6.06 6.28 16.00
N ARG A 113 5.94 5.72 17.22
CA ARG A 113 5.48 4.33 17.38
C ARG A 113 4.02 4.14 16.91
N ALA A 114 3.13 5.08 17.23
CA ALA A 114 1.74 5.04 16.79
C ALA A 114 1.64 5.21 15.26
N ILE A 115 2.47 6.08 14.67
CA ILE A 115 2.58 6.26 13.23
C ILE A 115 3.05 4.97 12.56
N GLY A 116 4.10 4.32 13.07
CA GLY A 116 4.54 3.02 12.56
C GLY A 116 3.41 1.97 12.58
N GLY A 117 2.58 1.96 13.63
CA GLY A 117 1.38 1.13 13.70
C GLY A 117 0.32 1.50 12.67
N ALA A 118 0.07 2.78 12.42
CA ALA A 118 -0.88 3.25 11.41
C ALA A 118 -0.41 2.94 9.98
N ILE A 119 0.88 3.15 9.67
CA ILE A 119 1.51 2.78 8.39
C ILE A 119 1.42 1.27 8.17
N GLY A 120 1.72 0.47 9.21
CA GLY A 120 1.63 -0.98 9.14
C GLY A 120 0.19 -1.51 8.98
N ALA A 121 -0.81 -0.71 9.32
CA ALA A 121 -2.22 -1.02 9.12
C ALA A 121 -2.75 -0.59 7.73
N ASN A 122 -1.88 -0.11 6.83
CA ASN A 122 -2.26 0.26 5.46
C ASN A 122 -3.01 -0.90 4.77
N PRO A 123 -4.29 -0.71 4.38
CA PRO A 123 -5.05 -1.73 3.68
C PRO A 123 -4.70 -1.84 2.19
N LEU A 124 -4.05 -0.84 1.59
CA LEU A 124 -3.82 -0.71 0.15
C LEU A 124 -2.31 -0.75 -0.14
N LEU A 125 -1.65 -1.90 0.03
CA LEU A 125 -0.22 -1.97 -0.29
C LEU A 125 0.06 -1.63 -1.75
N ILE A 126 1.28 -1.19 -2.04
CA ILE A 126 1.77 -0.72 -3.35
C ILE A 126 1.13 0.61 -3.77
N VAL A 127 -0.20 0.65 -3.82
CA VAL A 127 -1.00 1.80 -4.25
C VAL A 127 -0.90 2.95 -3.26
N ARG A 128 -1.13 2.67 -1.97
CA ARG A 128 -0.74 3.57 -0.88
C ARG A 128 0.70 3.25 -0.49
N PRO A 129 1.66 4.14 -0.74
CA PRO A 129 3.06 3.76 -0.88
C PRO A 129 3.80 3.68 0.48
N CYS A 130 3.34 2.83 1.39
CA CYS A 130 4.00 2.64 2.68
C CYS A 130 5.42 2.05 2.57
N HIS A 131 5.77 1.42 1.44
CA HIS A 131 7.13 0.97 1.14
C HIS A 131 8.11 2.14 0.94
N ARG A 132 7.64 3.36 0.63
CA ARG A 132 8.46 4.56 0.48
C ARG A 132 8.88 5.20 1.82
N VAL A 133 8.39 4.71 2.96
CA VAL A 133 8.77 5.23 4.28
C VAL A 133 9.97 4.47 4.84
N ILE A 134 11.07 5.16 5.13
CA ILE A 134 12.32 4.56 5.62
C ILE A 134 12.79 5.17 6.96
N GLY A 135 13.80 4.57 7.58
CA GLY A 135 14.47 5.13 8.75
C GLY A 135 15.17 6.45 8.42
N ALA A 136 15.33 7.33 9.42
CA ALA A 136 16.03 8.61 9.22
C ALA A 136 17.53 8.45 8.90
N ASP A 137 18.09 7.29 9.20
CA ASP A 137 19.45 6.85 8.88
C ASP A 137 19.55 6.16 7.50
N GLY A 138 18.44 6.11 6.74
CA GLY A 138 18.36 5.39 5.46
C GLY A 138 18.01 3.91 5.60
N SER A 139 17.83 3.39 6.82
CA SER A 139 17.55 1.97 7.02
C SER A 139 16.18 1.55 6.44
N LEU A 140 16.20 0.42 5.72
CA LEU A 140 14.98 -0.24 5.25
C LEU A 140 14.41 -1.11 6.37
N THR A 141 13.64 -0.48 7.24
CA THR A 141 12.92 -1.16 8.32
C THR A 141 11.42 -1.11 8.05
N GLY A 142 10.67 -2.06 8.61
CA GLY A 142 9.21 -2.01 8.64
C GLY A 142 8.52 -2.06 7.27
N TYR A 143 7.91 -3.20 6.95
CA TYR A 143 6.93 -3.30 5.87
C TYR A 143 6.00 -4.47 6.15
N ALA A 144 4.69 -4.23 6.09
CA ALA A 144 3.70 -5.27 6.41
C ALA A 144 3.79 -6.47 5.47
N GLY A 145 4.23 -6.26 4.23
CA GLY A 145 4.46 -7.30 3.22
C GLY A 145 5.85 -7.95 3.24
N GLY A 146 6.74 -7.60 4.19
CA GLY A 146 8.10 -8.13 4.29
C GLY A 146 9.18 -7.35 3.53
N LEU A 147 10.39 -7.28 4.08
CA LEU A 147 11.46 -6.40 3.57
C LEU A 147 11.91 -6.71 2.14
N GLU A 148 11.86 -7.97 1.72
CA GLU A 148 12.18 -8.38 0.35
C GLU A 148 11.29 -7.66 -0.69
N ARG A 149 9.98 -7.63 -0.47
CA ARG A 149 9.05 -6.90 -1.35
C ARG A 149 9.27 -5.39 -1.31
N LYS A 150 9.61 -4.84 -0.14
CA LYS A 150 9.94 -3.41 -0.02
C LYS A 150 11.16 -3.06 -0.88
N LEU A 151 12.20 -3.89 -0.84
CA LEU A 151 13.38 -3.75 -1.69
C LEU A 151 13.01 -3.82 -3.18
N GLN A 152 12.24 -4.84 -3.58
CA GLN A 152 11.79 -5.00 -4.97
C GLN A 152 11.02 -3.77 -5.48
N LEU A 153 10.07 -3.26 -4.69
CA LEU A 153 9.29 -2.07 -5.07
C LEU A 153 10.15 -0.81 -5.13
N LEU A 154 11.07 -0.59 -4.18
CA LEU A 154 11.96 0.57 -4.23
C LEU A 154 12.95 0.49 -5.41
N SER A 155 13.39 -0.71 -5.78
CA SER A 155 14.28 -0.93 -6.94
C SER A 155 13.52 -0.70 -8.25
N LEU A 156 12.29 -1.22 -8.37
CA LEU A 156 11.37 -0.94 -9.47
C LEU A 156 11.18 0.57 -9.68
N GLU A 157 11.06 1.32 -8.58
CA GLU A 157 10.88 2.77 -8.61
C GLU A 157 12.18 3.56 -8.84
N GLY A 158 13.31 2.89 -8.99
CA GLY A 158 14.62 3.51 -9.22
C GLY A 158 15.22 4.21 -7.99
N VAL A 159 14.68 3.96 -6.79
CA VAL A 159 15.21 4.50 -5.52
C VAL A 159 16.50 3.77 -5.14
N LEU A 160 16.50 2.45 -5.30
CA LEU A 160 17.67 1.61 -5.08
C LEU A 160 18.23 1.26 -6.45
N GLN A 161 19.50 1.58 -6.69
CA GLN A 161 20.19 1.15 -7.90
C GLN A 161 20.74 -0.26 -7.66
N ASP A 162 20.51 -1.15 -8.61
CA ASP A 162 21.27 -2.40 -8.69
C ASP A 162 22.74 -2.02 -8.96
N HIS A 163 23.65 -2.50 -8.11
CA HIS A 163 25.09 -2.38 -8.32
C HIS A 163 25.59 -3.32 -9.42
#